data_AF-I3SV10-F1
#
_entry.id   AF-I3SV10-F1
#
_cell.length_a   1.000
_cell.length_b   1.000
_cell.length_c   1.000
_cell.angle_alpha   90.00
_cell.angle_beta   90.00
_cell.angle_gamma   90.00
#
_symmetry.space_group_name_H-M   'P 1'
#
loop_
_entity.id
_entity.type
_entity.pdbx_description
1 polymer ?
#
loop_
_entity_poly.entity_id
_entity_poly.type
_entity_poly.pdbx_seq_one_letter_code
_entity_poly.pdbx_strand_id
1 'polypeptide(L)'
;MLPGLQQGQEKMSKSDPLSSIYMEDEEAEVNVKIKKAYCPPKIVEGNPCLEYIRYLILPWFNEFTVERNADNGGNKTFKSFEELIADYESGELHPADLKPALSKSLNKILEPVRQHFKNDSNAKELLKRVKAYRVTK
;
A
#
# COMPACT_ATOMS: atom_id res chain seq x y z
N MET A 1 -13.21 7.75 2.82
CA MET A 1 -12.10 8.35 2.04
C MET A 1 -10.85 7.55 2.35
N LEU A 2 -9.92 7.40 1.39
CA LEU A 2 -8.66 6.67 1.66
C LEU A 2 -7.74 7.56 2.52
N PRO A 3 -7.25 7.07 3.68
CA PRO A 3 -6.39 7.86 4.57
C PRO A 3 -5.00 8.08 3.98
N GLY A 4 -4.28 9.08 4.50
CA GLY A 4 -2.85 9.23 4.26
C GLY A 4 -2.05 8.17 5.01
N LEU A 5 -0.82 7.90 4.55
CA LEU A 5 0.02 6.86 5.14
C LEU A 5 0.58 7.20 6.52
N GLN A 6 0.57 8.46 6.96
CA GLN A 6 1.08 8.85 8.28
C GLN A 6 -0.03 8.96 9.32
N GLN A 7 0.36 8.93 10.60
CA GLN A 7 -0.58 9.01 11.72
C GLN A 7 -1.38 10.32 11.68
N GLY A 8 -2.69 10.23 11.89
CA GLY A 8 -3.58 11.40 11.95
C GLY A 8 -3.89 12.05 10.60
N GLN A 9 -3.43 11.48 9.48
CA GLN A 9 -3.77 11.96 8.14
C GLN A 9 -5.07 11.30 7.66
N GLU A 10 -6.20 11.92 7.97
CA GLU A 10 -7.52 11.44 7.51
C GLU A 10 -7.68 11.45 5.99
N LYS A 11 -6.83 12.20 5.29
CA LYS A 11 -6.85 12.34 3.83
C LYS A 11 -5.44 12.39 3.26
N MET A 12 -5.22 11.66 2.17
CA MET A 12 -4.01 11.79 1.36
C MET A 12 -3.78 13.25 0.94
N SER A 13 -2.58 13.76 1.19
CA SER A 13 -2.20 15.12 0.85
C SER A 13 -1.05 15.13 -0.15
N LYS A 14 -1.11 16.03 -1.13
CA LYS A 14 0.01 16.25 -2.06
C LYS A 14 1.17 17.01 -1.41
N SER A 15 0.96 17.61 -0.23
CA SER A 15 1.97 18.39 0.48
C SER A 15 3.08 17.52 1.08
N ASP A 16 2.76 16.27 1.45
CA ASP A 16 3.77 15.32 1.94
C ASP A 16 3.89 14.15 0.94
N PRO A 17 5.00 14.07 0.18
CA PRO A 17 5.23 12.99 -0.77
C PRO A 17 5.24 11.58 -0.16
N LEU A 18 5.53 11.46 1.14
CA LEU A 18 5.53 10.18 1.87
C LEU A 18 4.14 9.79 2.38
N SER A 19 3.18 10.72 2.42
CA SER A 19 1.80 10.46 2.83
C SER A 19 0.96 9.75 1.78
N SER A 20 1.40 9.77 0.52
CA SER A 20 0.59 9.38 -0.63
C SER A 20 1.38 8.47 -1.58
N ILE A 21 0.70 7.45 -2.10
CA ILE A 21 1.23 6.61 -3.18
C ILE A 21 0.70 7.16 -4.50
N TYR A 22 1.61 7.48 -5.42
CA TYR A 22 1.26 7.97 -6.75
C TYR A 22 1.18 6.81 -7.74
N MET A 23 0.42 7.00 -8.82
CA MET A 23 0.17 5.97 -9.82
C MET A 23 1.44 5.60 -10.61
N GLU A 24 2.38 6.54 -10.69
CA GLU A 24 3.68 6.39 -11.34
C GLU A 24 4.82 6.03 -10.39
N ASP A 25 4.55 5.81 -9.10
CA ASP A 25 5.61 5.47 -8.14
C ASP A 25 6.27 4.15 -8.55
N GLU A 26 7.60 4.12 -8.53
CA GLU A 26 8.37 2.91 -8.77
C GLU A 26 8.19 1.90 -7.62
N GLU A 27 8.49 0.63 -7.88
CA GLU A 27 8.30 -0.45 -6.89
C GLU A 27 9.00 -0.14 -5.56
N ALA A 28 10.25 0.35 -5.64
CA ALA A 28 11.03 0.73 -4.48
C ALA A 28 10.41 1.90 -3.70
N GLU A 29 9.79 2.86 -4.37
CA GLU A 29 9.15 4.01 -3.74
C GLU A 29 7.91 3.58 -2.95
N VAL A 30 7.08 2.71 -3.53
CA VAL A 30 5.92 2.10 -2.84
C VAL A 30 6.39 1.35 -1.59
N ASN A 31 7.43 0.52 -1.72
CA ASN A 31 7.97 -0.26 -0.61
C ASN A 31 8.47 0.64 0.53
N VAL A 32 9.17 1.75 0.21
CA VAL A 32 9.64 2.72 1.21
C VAL A 32 8.48 3.43 1.90
N LYS A 33 7.45 3.85 1.14
CA LYS A 33 6.27 4.53 1.66
C LYS A 33 5.47 3.65 2.60
N ILE A 34 5.15 2.41 2.19
CA ILE A 34 4.44 1.45 3.05
C ILE A 34 5.26 1.05 4.26
N LYS A 35 6.59 0.90 4.12
CA LYS A 35 7.48 0.63 5.26
C LYS A 35 7.37 1.74 6.32
N LYS A 36 7.33 3.01 5.90
CA LYS A 36 7.19 4.18 6.77
C LYS A 36 5.75 4.47 7.22
N ALA A 37 4.75 3.82 6.62
CA ALA A 37 3.35 4.06 6.96
C ALA A 37 3.05 3.74 8.43
N TYR A 38 2.11 4.47 9.00
CA TYR A 38 1.58 4.20 10.33
C TYR A 38 0.87 2.84 10.33
N CYS A 39 1.34 1.93 11.17
CA CYS A 39 0.76 0.59 11.29
C CYS A 39 1.09 0.04 12.70
N PRO A 40 0.46 0.61 13.73
CA PRO A 40 0.65 0.16 15.11
C PRO A 40 0.19 -1.30 15.28
N PRO A 41 0.92 -2.15 16.03
CA PRO A 41 0.51 -3.53 16.29
C PRO A 41 -0.80 -3.56 17.08
N LYS A 42 -1.70 -4.50 16.75
CA LYS A 42 -2.99 -4.73 17.42
C LYS A 42 -4.00 -3.57 17.40
N ILE A 43 -3.68 -2.46 16.74
CA ILE A 43 -4.57 -1.31 16.62
C ILE A 43 -5.09 -1.23 15.20
N VAL A 44 -6.40 -1.41 15.05
CA VAL A 44 -7.10 -1.40 13.75
C VAL A 44 -7.61 -0.01 13.40
N GLU A 45 -8.18 0.69 14.38
CA GLU A 45 -8.73 2.02 14.18
C GLU A 45 -7.66 3.02 13.74
N GLY A 46 -7.94 3.72 12.63
CA GLY A 46 -7.01 4.71 12.07
C GLY A 46 -5.74 4.11 11.47
N ASN A 47 -5.69 2.80 11.20
CA ASN A 47 -4.54 2.14 10.57
C ASN A 47 -4.65 2.21 9.04
N PRO A 48 -3.87 3.08 8.36
CA PRO A 48 -3.98 3.26 6.91
C PRO A 48 -3.63 1.98 6.14
N CYS A 49 -2.72 1.13 6.65
CA CYS A 49 -2.39 -0.12 5.95
C CYS A 49 -3.61 -1.06 5.86
N LEU A 50 -4.40 -1.17 6.94
CA LEU A 50 -5.60 -2.00 6.94
C LEU A 50 -6.69 -1.42 6.05
N GLU A 51 -6.87 -0.10 6.05
CA GLU A 51 -7.82 0.58 5.17
C GLU A 51 -7.48 0.39 3.68
N TYR A 52 -6.19 0.40 3.32
CA TYR A 52 -5.76 0.09 1.96
C TYR A 52 -6.08 -1.36 1.59
N ILE A 53 -5.92 -2.31 2.51
CA ILE A 53 -6.27 -3.71 2.26
C ILE A 53 -7.78 -3.86 2.06
N ARG A 54 -8.58 -3.21 2.92
CA ARG A 54 -10.04 -3.21 2.85
C ARG A 54 -10.58 -2.63 1.55
N TYR A 55 -10.08 -1.46 1.16
CA TYR A 55 -10.67 -0.69 0.06
C TYR A 55 -10.02 -0.90 -1.30
N LEU A 56 -8.78 -1.38 -1.35
CA LEU A 56 -8.05 -1.60 -2.61
C LEU A 56 -7.77 -3.08 -2.83
N ILE A 57 -7.11 -3.75 -1.89
CA ILE A 57 -6.55 -5.09 -2.16
C ILE A 57 -7.65 -6.15 -2.22
N LEU A 58 -8.52 -6.21 -1.21
CA LEU A 58 -9.61 -7.19 -1.18
C LEU A 58 -10.61 -7.01 -2.35
N PRO A 59 -11.07 -5.79 -2.71
CA PRO A 59 -11.93 -5.63 -3.88
C PRO A 59 -11.24 -5.92 -5.22
N TRP A 60 -9.91 -5.80 -5.30
CA TRP A 60 -9.18 -6.02 -6.55
C TRP A 60 -8.84 -7.50 -6.79
N PHE A 61 -8.44 -8.22 -5.74
CA PHE A 61 -7.98 -9.61 -5.84
C PHE A 61 -8.94 -10.64 -5.23
N ASN A 62 -9.99 -10.21 -4.52
CA ASN A 62 -10.91 -11.01 -3.69
C ASN A 62 -10.27 -11.75 -2.51
N GLU A 63 -8.94 -11.66 -2.36
CA GLU A 63 -8.19 -12.24 -1.27
C GLU A 63 -6.90 -11.44 -1.01
N PHE A 64 -6.33 -11.62 0.17
CA PHE A 64 -5.06 -11.03 0.57
C PHE A 64 -4.17 -12.08 1.22
N THR A 65 -3.03 -12.38 0.59
CA THR A 65 -2.07 -13.36 1.11
C THR A 65 -0.91 -12.67 1.80
N VAL A 66 -0.66 -13.06 3.04
CA VAL A 66 0.54 -12.69 3.81
C VAL A 66 1.52 -13.84 3.76
N GLU A 67 2.66 -13.59 3.12
CA GLU A 67 3.78 -14.52 3.06
C GLU A 67 4.67 -14.31 4.28
N ARG A 68 4.80 -15.34 5.13
CA ARG A 68 5.58 -15.30 6.37
C ARG A 68 6.24 -16.64 6.62
N ASN A 69 7.37 -16.63 7.32
CA ASN A 69 8.12 -17.84 7.64
C ASN A 69 7.27 -18.81 8.47
N ALA A 70 7.60 -20.11 8.44
CA ALA A 70 6.91 -21.13 9.22
C ALA A 70 6.89 -20.81 10.73
N ASP A 71 8.01 -20.26 11.24
CA ASP A 71 8.15 -19.84 12.64
C ASP A 71 7.19 -18.69 13.03
N ASN A 72 6.73 -17.91 12.05
CA ASN A 72 5.78 -16.81 12.23
C ASN A 72 4.33 -17.24 11.89
N GLY A 73 4.06 -18.55 11.80
CA GLY A 73 2.73 -19.09 11.50
C GLY A 73 2.46 -19.37 10.02
N GLY A 74 3.48 -19.30 9.15
CA GLY A 74 3.40 -19.68 7.73
C GLY A 74 2.47 -18.81 6.88
N ASN A 75 2.51 -18.99 5.56
CA ASN A 75 1.66 -18.21 4.65
C ASN A 75 0.18 -18.35 5.01
N LYS A 76 -0.53 -17.22 5.10
CA LYS A 76 -1.96 -17.16 5.40
C LYS A 76 -2.68 -16.30 4.37
N THR A 77 -3.82 -16.76 3.88
CA THR A 77 -4.67 -16.02 2.94
C THR A 77 -5.96 -15.63 3.63
N PHE A 78 -6.28 -14.34 3.57
CA PHE A 78 -7.48 -13.72 4.11
C PHE A 78 -8.46 -13.47 2.97
N LYS A 79 -9.71 -13.95 3.12
CA LYS A 79 -10.76 -13.73 2.11
C LYS A 79 -11.73 -12.63 2.49
N SER A 80 -11.76 -12.27 3.76
CA SER A 80 -12.61 -11.22 4.29
C SER A 80 -11.78 -10.23 5.12
N PHE A 81 -12.30 -9.03 5.29
CA PHE A 81 -11.64 -8.02 6.10
C PHE A 81 -11.77 -8.34 7.60
N GLU A 82 -12.84 -9.03 7.97
CA GLU A 82 -13.15 -9.48 9.32
C GLU A 82 -12.12 -10.51 9.81
N GLU A 83 -11.73 -11.47 8.96
CA GLU A 83 -10.66 -12.44 9.26
C GLU A 83 -9.32 -11.73 9.50
N LEU A 84 -9.00 -10.75 8.66
CA LEU A 84 -7.76 -9.98 8.77
C LEU A 84 -7.69 -9.19 10.08
N ILE A 85 -8.79 -8.51 10.45
CA ILE A 85 -8.89 -7.72 11.68
C ILE A 85 -8.71 -8.61 12.90
N ALA A 86 -9.41 -9.74 12.96
CA ALA A 86 -9.37 -10.64 14.12
C ALA A 86 -7.93 -11.13 14.41
N ASP A 87 -7.20 -11.50 13.36
CA ASP A 87 -5.79 -11.88 13.43
C ASP A 87 -4.88 -10.71 13.84
N TYR A 88 -5.15 -9.51 13.35
CA TYR A 88 -4.34 -8.35 13.64
C TYR A 88 -4.53 -7.86 15.08
N GLU A 89 -5.77 -7.83 15.58
CA GLU A 89 -6.12 -7.44 16.96
C GLU A 89 -5.60 -8.45 17.99
N SER A 90 -5.71 -9.75 17.70
CA SER A 90 -5.14 -10.79 18.56
C SER A 90 -3.61 -10.74 18.61
N GLY A 91 -2.99 -10.21 17.55
CA GLY A 91 -1.54 -10.17 17.35
C GLY A 91 -0.97 -11.40 16.66
N GLU A 92 -1.82 -12.31 16.16
CA GLU A 92 -1.40 -13.41 15.29
C GLU A 92 -0.78 -12.87 13.99
N LEU A 93 -1.24 -11.71 13.50
CA LEU A 93 -0.68 -11.01 12.35
C LEU A 93 0.08 -9.75 12.78
N HIS A 94 1.39 -9.73 12.53
CA HIS A 94 2.25 -8.61 12.90
C HIS A 94 2.38 -7.58 11.75
N PRO A 95 2.49 -6.26 12.04
CA PRO A 95 2.73 -5.23 11.02
C PRO A 95 3.94 -5.50 10.11
N ALA A 96 4.97 -6.18 10.64
CA ALA A 96 6.18 -6.51 9.89
C ALA A 96 5.93 -7.52 8.76
N ASP A 97 4.91 -8.37 8.89
CA ASP A 97 4.50 -9.32 7.84
C ASP A 97 3.42 -8.70 6.94
N LEU A 98 2.50 -7.91 7.52
CA LEU A 98 1.44 -7.21 6.81
C LEU A 98 1.98 -6.23 5.75
N LYS A 99 2.96 -5.39 6.13
CA LYS A 99 3.47 -4.30 5.27
C LYS A 99 4.13 -4.81 3.98
N PRO A 100 5.03 -5.82 3.99
CA PRO A 100 5.59 -6.39 2.77
C PRO A 100 4.51 -6.99 1.86
N ALA A 101 3.54 -7.72 2.42
CA ALA A 101 2.44 -8.30 1.67
C ALA A 101 1.57 -7.21 1.00
N LEU A 102 1.22 -6.15 1.74
CA LEU A 102 0.52 -4.99 1.20
C LEU A 102 1.30 -4.32 0.06
N SER A 103 2.61 -4.09 0.26
CA SER A 103 3.46 -3.46 -0.75
C SER A 103 3.49 -4.28 -2.04
N LYS A 104 3.66 -5.60 -1.92
CA LYS A 104 3.65 -6.56 -3.04
C LYS A 104 2.34 -6.47 -3.83
N SER A 105 1.20 -6.47 -3.13
CA SER A 105 -0.12 -6.38 -3.77
C SER A 105 -0.35 -5.03 -4.45
N LEU A 106 0.03 -3.92 -3.82
CA LEU A 106 -0.05 -2.59 -4.45
C LEU A 106 0.82 -2.49 -5.70
N ASN A 107 2.04 -3.04 -5.66
CA ASN A 107 2.93 -3.05 -6.81
C ASN A 107 2.36 -3.84 -7.98
N LYS A 108 1.66 -4.95 -7.73
CA LYS A 108 0.93 -5.69 -8.78
C LYS A 108 -0.18 -4.84 -9.41
N ILE A 109 -0.92 -4.06 -8.62
CA ILE A 109 -1.98 -3.17 -9.13
C ILE A 109 -1.39 -2.04 -9.99
N LEU A 110 -0.24 -1.50 -9.59
CA LEU A 110 0.42 -0.39 -10.29
C LEU A 110 1.20 -0.81 -11.54
N GLU A 111 1.59 -2.09 -11.64
CA GLU A 111 2.43 -2.59 -12.73
C GLU A 111 1.90 -2.28 -14.14
N PRO A 112 0.60 -2.47 -14.47
CA PRO A 112 0.07 -2.12 -15.78
C PRO A 112 0.24 -0.63 -16.13
N VAL A 113 0.15 0.25 -15.13
CA VAL A 113 0.32 1.71 -15.29
C VAL A 113 1.78 2.03 -15.60
N ARG A 114 2.72 1.42 -14.86
CA ARG A 114 4.16 1.57 -15.12
C ARG A 114 4.54 1.09 -16.51
N GLN A 115 4.01 -0.07 -16.92
CA GLN A 115 4.22 -0.61 -18.26
C GLN A 115 3.68 0.33 -19.34
N HIS A 116 2.52 0.94 -19.13
CA HIS A 116 1.99 1.93 -20.08
C HIS A 116 2.95 3.13 -20.25
N PHE A 117 3.40 3.73 -19.15
CA PHE A 117 4.38 4.84 -19.21
C PHE A 117 5.75 4.44 -19.76
N LYS A 118 6.11 3.15 -19.72
CA LYS A 118 7.37 2.64 -20.26
C LYS A 118 7.29 2.39 -21.77
N ASN A 119 6.18 1.80 -22.23
CA ASN A 119 6.04 1.27 -23.59
C ASN A 119 5.39 2.27 -24.56
N ASP A 120 4.65 3.26 -24.05
CA ASP A 120 4.09 4.35 -24.85
C ASP A 120 4.98 5.60 -24.76
N SER A 121 5.56 6.01 -25.89
CA SER A 121 6.49 7.15 -25.96
C SER A 121 5.81 8.49 -25.63
N ASN A 122 4.54 8.67 -26.02
CA ASN A 122 3.78 9.87 -25.71
C ASN A 122 3.45 9.93 -24.22
N ALA A 123 2.96 8.83 -23.64
CA ALA A 123 2.69 8.75 -22.21
C ALA A 123 3.96 9.02 -21.38
N LYS A 124 5.10 8.45 -21.80
CA LYS A 124 6.41 8.68 -21.17
C LYS A 124 6.82 10.15 -21.19
N GLU A 125 6.66 10.82 -22.33
CA GLU A 125 7.00 12.23 -22.46
C GLU A 125 6.07 13.12 -21.64
N LEU A 126 4.77 12.83 -21.63
CA LEU A 126 3.80 13.52 -20.78
C LEU A 126 4.15 13.38 -19.31
N LEU A 127 4.49 12.16 -18.85
CA LEU A 127 4.91 11.94 -17.46
C LEU A 127 6.15 12.77 -17.11
N LYS A 128 7.14 12.82 -18.00
CA LYS A 128 8.35 13.64 -17.81
C LYS A 128 8.01 15.12 -17.65
N ARG A 129 7.10 15.66 -18.49
CA ARG A 129 6.64 17.04 -18.40
C ARG A 129 5.89 17.31 -17.09
N VAL A 130 5.00 16.40 -16.69
CA VAL A 130 4.26 16.51 -15.42
C VAL A 130 5.21 16.49 -14.22
N LYS A 131 6.20 15.59 -14.20
CA LYS A 131 7.21 15.54 -13.13
C LYS A 131 8.03 16.84 -13.02
N ALA A 132 8.28 17.54 -14.14
CA ALA A 132 8.97 18.83 -14.14
C ALA A 132 8.16 19.97 -13.46
N TYR A 133 6.82 19.85 -13.40
CA TYR A 133 5.95 20.83 -12.75
C TYR A 133 5.74 20.55 -11.26
N ARG A 134 6.36 19.50 -10.71
CA ARG A 134 6.19 19.13 -9.31
C ARG A 134 6.93 20.16 -8.44
N VAL A 135 6.21 21.20 -8.03
CA VAL A 135 6.70 22.20 -7.09
C VAL A 135 6.85 21.51 -5.73
N THR A 136 8.09 21.19 -5.35
CA THR A 136 8.44 20.92 -3.96
C THR A 136 8.33 22.24 -3.20
N LYS A 137 7.18 22.46 -2.54
CA LYS A 137 7.03 23.49 -1.51
C LYS A 137 7.49 22.94 -0.17
#